data_AF-A0A067DV36-F1
#
_entry.id   AF-A0A067DV36-F1
#
_cell.length_a   1.000
_cell.length_b   1.000
_cell.length_c   1.000
_cell.angle_alpha   90.00
_cell.angle_beta   90.00
_cell.angle_gamma   90.00
#
_symmetry.space_group_name_H-M   'P 1'
#
loop_
_entity.id
_entity.type
_entity.pdbx_description
1 polymer ?
#
loop_
_entity_poly.entity_id
_entity_poly.type
_entity_poly.pdbx_seq_one_letter_code
_entity_poly.pdbx_strand_id
1 'polypeptide(L)'
;SEDQDGQKVDKRSVQPQVWTEEQEICILNGLIKFSTKKGIDPLKHKKRFFSYIRGSLAVEEEFTLSQLNDKLKSLQKKFKNNLNKGKGISTPHENRLFELSKKIWGDDIKSVPATTEANIEKFGELGENKIEQVLEQLGEAKRIEFKKEWDELQILELKLSVKRAELVQFQSEIMLDAMMKKFATN
;
A
#
# COMPACT_ATOMS: atom_id res chain seq x y z
N SER A 1 -22.21 0.11 59.55
CA SER A 1 -23.00 0.69 58.45
C SER A 1 -22.01 1.42 57.56
N GLU A 2 -21.61 0.75 56.48
CA GLU A 2 -22.14 0.96 55.11
C GLU A 2 -21.30 2.06 54.44
N ASP A 3 -20.30 1.71 53.64
CA ASP A 3 -20.36 1.24 52.25
C ASP A 3 -20.39 2.40 51.23
N GLN A 4 -19.31 2.45 50.44
CA GLN A 4 -19.24 2.72 48.98
C GLN A 4 -19.59 4.16 48.53
N ASP A 5 -18.94 4.76 47.53
CA ASP A 5 -18.76 4.23 46.19
C ASP A 5 -17.56 4.90 45.50
N GLY A 6 -16.50 4.11 45.30
CA GLY A 6 -15.42 4.42 44.38
C GLY A 6 -15.81 3.91 42.99
N GLN A 7 -16.32 4.81 42.17
CA GLN A 7 -16.77 4.52 40.81
C GLN A 7 -15.59 4.02 39.95
N LYS A 8 -15.44 2.71 39.84
CA LYS A 8 -14.57 2.06 38.85
C LYS A 8 -15.20 2.21 37.48
N VAL A 9 -14.61 3.07 36.65
CA VAL A 9 -14.94 3.17 35.23
C VAL A 9 -14.54 1.87 34.53
N ASP A 10 -15.56 1.12 34.11
CA ASP A 10 -15.43 -0.17 33.47
C ASP A 10 -14.71 -0.03 32.12
N LYS A 11 -13.48 -0.57 32.04
CA LYS A 11 -12.72 -0.64 30.78
C LYS A 11 -13.36 -1.72 29.92
N ARG A 12 -14.33 -1.31 29.08
CA ARG A 12 -14.93 -2.14 28.02
C ARG A 12 -13.84 -2.97 27.33
N SER A 13 -13.88 -4.28 27.56
CA SER A 13 -12.99 -5.24 26.94
C SER A 13 -13.32 -5.32 25.46
N VAL A 14 -12.45 -4.77 24.61
CA VAL A 14 -12.59 -4.89 23.15
C VAL A 14 -12.32 -6.35 22.80
N GLN A 15 -13.38 -7.13 22.63
CA GLN A 15 -13.28 -8.51 22.19
C GLN A 15 -12.65 -8.55 20.77
N PRO A 16 -11.77 -9.53 20.48
CA PRO A 16 -11.29 -9.74 19.13
C PRO A 16 -12.48 -10.05 18.21
N GLN A 17 -12.76 -9.18 17.24
CA GLN A 17 -13.80 -9.44 16.24
C GLN A 17 -13.43 -10.70 15.45
N VAL A 18 -14.24 -11.75 15.55
CA VAL A 18 -14.16 -12.90 14.65
C VAL A 18 -14.84 -12.51 13.35
N TRP A 19 -14.09 -12.56 12.25
CA TRP A 19 -14.61 -12.25 10.92
C TRP A 19 -14.97 -13.54 10.21
N THR A 20 -16.20 -13.64 9.70
CA THR A 20 -16.62 -14.81 8.90
C THR A 20 -16.00 -14.79 7.51
N GLU A 21 -16.06 -15.93 6.83
CA GLU A 21 -15.60 -16.09 5.46
C GLU A 21 -16.24 -15.07 4.50
N GLU A 22 -17.56 -14.87 4.63
CA GLU A 22 -18.34 -13.92 3.85
C GLU A 22 -17.95 -12.47 4.17
N GLN A 23 -17.66 -12.15 5.43
CA GLN A 23 -17.24 -10.82 5.82
C GLN A 23 -15.85 -10.48 5.25
N GLU A 24 -14.91 -11.43 5.25
CA GLU A 24 -13.60 -11.23 4.61
C GLU A 24 -13.74 -10.96 3.11
N ILE A 25 -14.60 -11.72 2.42
CA ILE A 25 -14.92 -11.50 1.00
C ILE A 25 -15.59 -10.15 0.79
N CYS A 26 -16.51 -9.74 1.67
CA CYS A 26 -17.19 -8.45 1.62
C CYS A 26 -16.18 -7.30 1.78
N ILE A 27 -15.22 -7.42 2.71
CA ILE A 27 -14.14 -6.45 2.91
C ILE A 27 -13.33 -6.24 1.64
N LEU A 28 -12.85 -7.31 1.01
CA LEU A 28 -12.05 -7.21 -0.21
C LEU A 28 -12.86 -6.66 -1.40
N ASN A 29 -14.09 -7.12 -1.59
CA ASN A 29 -14.96 -6.57 -2.63
C ASN A 29 -15.29 -5.10 -2.39
N GLY A 30 -15.47 -4.71 -1.12
CA GLY A 30 -15.68 -3.32 -0.73
C GLY A 30 -14.50 -2.44 -1.10
N LEU A 31 -13.26 -2.91 -0.91
CA LEU A 31 -12.05 -2.18 -1.34
C LEU A 31 -12.06 -1.93 -2.85
N ILE A 32 -12.32 -2.99 -3.64
CA ILE A 32 -12.36 -2.90 -5.12
C ILE A 32 -13.47 -1.97 -5.58
N LYS A 33 -14.66 -2.05 -4.98
CA LYS A 33 -15.79 -1.16 -5.32
C LYS A 33 -15.52 0.28 -4.91
N PHE A 34 -14.85 0.50 -3.78
CA PHE A 34 -14.53 1.84 -3.31
C PHE A 34 -13.49 2.51 -4.22
N SER A 35 -12.42 1.80 -4.59
CA SER A 35 -11.38 2.34 -5.47
C SER A 35 -11.94 2.66 -6.86
N THR A 36 -12.72 1.75 -7.45
CA THR A 36 -13.33 1.93 -8.78
C THR A 36 -14.37 3.05 -8.83
N LYS A 37 -15.23 3.17 -7.81
CA LYS A 37 -16.32 4.18 -7.81
C LYS A 37 -15.86 5.57 -7.39
N LYS A 38 -14.87 5.68 -6.51
CA LYS A 38 -14.45 6.96 -5.94
C LYS A 38 -13.13 7.46 -6.52
N GLY A 39 -12.36 6.62 -7.22
CA GLY A 39 -11.03 6.97 -7.72
C GLY A 39 -10.03 7.30 -6.61
N ILE A 40 -10.35 6.90 -5.37
CA ILE A 40 -9.59 7.23 -4.17
C ILE A 40 -9.10 5.93 -3.56
N ASP A 41 -7.81 5.87 -3.24
CA ASP A 41 -7.20 4.72 -2.57
C ASP A 41 -7.83 4.51 -1.18
N PRO A 42 -8.54 3.39 -0.95
CA PRO A 42 -9.17 3.10 0.33
C PRO A 42 -8.16 2.98 1.48
N LEU A 43 -6.92 2.57 1.20
CA LEU A 43 -5.87 2.41 2.22
C LEU A 43 -5.30 3.76 2.66
N LYS A 44 -5.32 4.78 1.80
CA LYS A 44 -4.96 6.17 2.16
C LYS A 44 -6.10 6.90 2.87
N HIS A 45 -7.35 6.52 2.60
CA HIS A 45 -8.54 7.17 3.16
C HIS A 45 -9.38 6.24 4.06
N LYS A 46 -8.70 5.58 5.02
CA LYS A 46 -9.24 4.53 5.91
C LYS A 46 -10.57 4.88 6.58
N LYS A 47 -10.72 6.12 7.08
CA LYS A 47 -11.98 6.58 7.72
C LYS A 47 -13.16 6.57 6.75
N ARG A 48 -12.95 7.03 5.50
CA ARG A 48 -14.00 7.05 4.46
C ARG A 48 -14.36 5.63 4.03
N PHE A 49 -13.36 4.77 3.88
CA PHE A 49 -13.58 3.36 3.58
C PHE A 49 -14.36 2.65 4.69
N PHE A 50 -14.01 2.90 5.96
CA PHE A 50 -14.72 2.36 7.11
C PHE A 50 -16.21 2.76 7.11
N SER A 51 -16.53 4.04 6.91
CA SER A 51 -17.92 4.49 6.78
C SER A 51 -18.66 3.85 5.61
N TYR A 52 -17.97 3.66 4.48
CA TYR A 52 -18.53 3.01 3.29
C TYR A 52 -18.91 1.55 3.55
N ILE A 53 -18.02 0.80 4.21
CA ILE A 53 -18.20 -0.63 4.37
C ILE A 53 -19.02 -1.02 5.60
N ARG A 54 -19.08 -0.15 6.61
CA ARG A 54 -19.91 -0.36 7.80
C ARG A 54 -21.38 -0.61 7.47
N GLY A 55 -21.91 0.06 6.44
CA GLY A 55 -23.30 -0.17 5.99
C GLY A 55 -23.48 -1.41 5.10
N SER A 56 -22.41 -2.00 4.58
CA SER A 56 -22.44 -3.17 3.68
C SER A 56 -22.12 -4.49 4.39
N LEU A 57 -21.49 -4.42 5.56
CA LEU A 57 -21.21 -5.58 6.40
C LEU A 57 -22.39 -5.79 7.35
N ALA A 58 -23.13 -6.88 7.17
CA ALA A 58 -24.08 -7.36 8.15
C ALA A 58 -23.30 -7.98 9.33
N VAL A 59 -22.85 -7.13 10.26
CA VAL A 59 -22.21 -7.57 11.51
C VAL A 59 -23.23 -7.38 12.63
N GLU A 60 -23.43 -8.43 13.43
CA GLU A 60 -24.32 -8.39 14.60
C GLU A 60 -23.79 -7.44 15.69
N GLU A 61 -22.47 -7.23 15.74
CA GLU A 61 -21.79 -6.34 16.68
C GLU A 61 -21.03 -5.20 15.97
N GLU A 62 -21.00 -4.02 16.60
CA GLU A 62 -20.26 -2.88 16.08
C GLU A 62 -18.75 -3.12 16.13
N PHE A 63 -18.09 -3.15 14.96
CA PHE A 63 -16.63 -3.19 14.88
C PHE A 63 -16.02 -1.79 14.73
N THR A 64 -14.80 -1.65 15.22
CA THR A 64 -14.04 -0.40 15.21
C THR A 64 -13.15 -0.27 13.97
N LEU A 65 -12.73 0.97 13.66
CA LEU A 65 -11.76 1.24 12.60
C LEU A 65 -10.43 0.48 12.81
N SER A 66 -10.03 0.25 14.07
CA SER A 66 -8.82 -0.52 14.37
C SER A 66 -8.97 -1.97 13.97
N GLN A 67 -10.06 -2.63 14.38
CA GLN A 67 -10.33 -4.03 14.04
C GLN A 67 -10.40 -4.23 12.51
N LEU A 68 -10.99 -3.30 11.76
CA LEU A 68 -10.97 -3.33 10.30
C LEU A 68 -9.55 -3.22 9.74
N ASN A 69 -8.75 -2.29 10.24
CA ASN A 69 -7.37 -2.11 9.77
C ASN A 69 -6.49 -3.33 10.10
N ASP A 70 -6.64 -3.90 11.28
CA ASP A 70 -5.91 -5.10 11.67
C ASP A 70 -6.32 -6.29 10.79
N LYS A 71 -7.60 -6.37 10.42
CA LYS A 71 -8.08 -7.34 9.45
C LYS A 71 -7.49 -7.14 8.06
N LEU A 72 -7.45 -5.90 7.57
CA LEU A 72 -6.83 -5.55 6.29
C LEU A 72 -5.35 -5.94 6.24
N LYS A 73 -4.59 -5.62 7.31
CA LYS A 73 -3.18 -6.03 7.43
C LYS A 73 -3.04 -7.54 7.43
N SER A 74 -3.90 -8.26 8.15
CA SER A 74 -3.90 -9.72 8.21
C SER A 74 -4.19 -10.36 6.84
N LEU A 75 -5.19 -9.85 6.11
CA LEU A 75 -5.52 -10.29 4.75
C LEU A 75 -4.37 -10.03 3.77
N GLN A 76 -3.76 -8.85 3.83
CA GLN A 76 -2.60 -8.52 3.00
C GLN A 76 -1.40 -9.44 3.33
N LYS A 77 -1.14 -9.71 4.61
CA LYS A 77 -0.07 -10.63 5.05
C LYS A 77 -0.33 -12.06 4.57
N LYS A 78 -1.58 -12.53 4.68
CA LYS A 78 -2.00 -13.84 4.14
C LYS A 78 -1.75 -13.92 2.63
N PHE A 79 -2.09 -12.87 1.88
CA PHE A 79 -1.84 -12.83 0.44
C PHE A 79 -0.35 -12.90 0.10
N LYS A 80 0.50 -12.07 0.75
CA LYS A 80 1.97 -12.12 0.57
C LYS A 80 2.55 -13.50 0.89
N ASN A 81 2.09 -14.14 1.97
CA ASN A 81 2.55 -15.48 2.34
C ASN A 81 2.12 -16.56 1.33
N ASN A 82 0.91 -16.45 0.76
CA ASN A 82 0.42 -17.38 -0.25
C ASN A 82 1.16 -17.27 -1.58
N LEU A 83 1.71 -16.09 -1.93
CA LEU A 83 2.56 -15.95 -3.13
C LEU A 83 3.89 -16.69 -2.99
N ASN A 84 4.44 -16.73 -1.78
CA ASN A 84 5.71 -17.40 -1.49
C ASN A 84 5.56 -18.93 -1.35
N LYS A 85 4.33 -19.42 -1.19
CA LYS A 85 4.04 -20.85 -1.12
C LYS A 85 3.66 -21.35 -2.52
N GLY A 86 4.43 -22.31 -3.05
CA GLY A 86 4.02 -23.04 -4.25
C GLY A 86 2.63 -23.67 -4.06
N LYS A 87 1.87 -23.81 -5.16
CA LYS A 87 0.48 -24.33 -5.24
C LYS A 87 0.22 -25.47 -4.23
N GLY A 88 -0.24 -25.13 -3.04
CA GLY A 88 -0.52 -26.09 -1.97
C GLY A 88 -1.90 -25.81 -1.39
N ILE A 89 -2.78 -26.82 -1.50
CA ILE A 89 -4.12 -26.99 -0.91
C ILE A 89 -4.72 -25.70 -0.33
N SER A 90 -5.15 -24.80 -1.21
CA SER A 90 -6.00 -23.68 -0.81
C SER A 90 -7.45 -24.12 -0.83
N THR A 91 -8.18 -23.83 0.25
CA THR A 91 -9.63 -24.05 0.27
C THR A 91 -10.30 -23.19 -0.83
N PRO A 92 -11.53 -23.52 -1.28
CA PRO A 92 -12.26 -22.68 -2.24
C PRO A 92 -12.39 -21.22 -1.79
N HIS A 93 -12.52 -21.01 -0.48
CA HIS A 93 -12.55 -19.69 0.15
C HIS A 93 -11.21 -18.97 0.05
N GLU A 94 -10.11 -19.64 0.39
CA GLU A 94 -8.77 -19.07 0.30
C GLU A 94 -8.39 -18.70 -1.14
N ASN A 95 -8.75 -19.53 -2.11
CA ASN A 95 -8.59 -19.21 -3.53
C ASN A 95 -9.36 -17.96 -3.92
N ARG A 96 -10.60 -17.83 -3.45
CA ARG A 96 -11.44 -16.65 -3.73
C ARG A 96 -10.88 -15.39 -3.10
N LEU A 97 -10.38 -15.46 -1.87
CA LEU A 97 -9.69 -14.35 -1.23
C LEU A 97 -8.39 -14.00 -1.96
N PHE A 98 -7.63 -14.99 -2.41
CA PHE A 98 -6.40 -14.79 -3.15
C PHE A 98 -6.66 -14.03 -4.46
N GLU A 99 -7.66 -14.45 -5.25
CA GLU A 99 -8.03 -13.76 -6.49
C GLU A 99 -8.48 -12.31 -6.26
N LEU A 100 -9.27 -12.06 -5.21
CA LEU A 100 -9.68 -10.70 -4.85
C LEU A 100 -8.49 -9.85 -4.37
N SER A 101 -7.61 -10.45 -3.55
CA SER A 101 -6.40 -9.81 -3.02
C SER A 101 -5.42 -9.47 -4.14
N LYS A 102 -5.28 -10.35 -5.15
CA LYS A 102 -4.46 -10.12 -6.34
C LYS A 102 -4.93 -8.92 -7.15
N LYS A 103 -6.23 -8.66 -7.24
CA LYS A 103 -6.75 -7.45 -7.90
C LYS A 103 -6.45 -6.15 -7.15
N ILE A 104 -6.22 -6.23 -5.83
CA ILE A 104 -5.96 -5.07 -4.97
C ILE A 104 -4.46 -4.80 -4.86
N TRP A 105 -3.65 -5.83 -4.64
CA TRP A 105 -2.21 -5.72 -4.33
C TRP A 105 -1.30 -6.38 -5.38
N GLY A 106 -1.84 -7.01 -6.42
CA GLY A 106 -1.05 -7.76 -7.39
C GLY A 106 -0.10 -6.90 -8.25
N ASP A 107 -0.43 -5.62 -8.45
CA ASP A 107 0.45 -4.68 -9.13
C ASP A 107 1.52 -4.07 -8.19
N ASP A 108 1.22 -3.92 -6.89
CA ASP A 108 2.22 -3.51 -5.89
C ASP A 108 3.36 -4.53 -5.78
N ILE A 109 3.10 -5.82 -6.03
CA ILE A 109 4.10 -6.91 -5.93
C ILE A 109 4.97 -7.04 -7.18
N LYS A 110 4.62 -6.37 -8.29
CA LYS A 110 5.61 -6.14 -9.35
C LYS A 110 6.76 -5.24 -8.86
N SER A 111 6.60 -4.60 -7.70
CA SER A 111 7.72 -4.05 -6.93
C SER A 111 8.19 -5.06 -5.87
N VAL A 112 9.36 -5.64 -6.13
CA VAL A 112 10.40 -5.97 -5.16
C VAL A 112 9.98 -6.92 -4.01
N PRO A 113 10.34 -8.21 -4.07
CA PRO A 113 10.27 -9.12 -2.92
C PRO A 113 10.98 -8.57 -1.67
N ALA A 114 10.54 -8.92 -0.47
CA ALA A 114 11.16 -8.48 0.79
C ALA A 114 12.64 -8.90 0.94
N THR A 115 13.05 -9.97 0.26
CA THR A 115 14.47 -10.37 0.15
C THR A 115 15.27 -9.37 -0.70
N THR A 116 14.59 -8.72 -1.63
CA THR A 116 15.16 -7.76 -2.57
C THR A 116 15.23 -6.37 -1.95
N GLU A 117 14.34 -5.98 -1.03
CA GLU A 117 14.47 -4.73 -0.25
C GLU A 117 15.75 -4.73 0.61
N ALA A 118 15.99 -5.81 1.36
CA ALA A 118 17.22 -5.97 2.14
C ALA A 118 18.47 -6.09 1.25
N ASN A 119 18.34 -6.70 0.06
CA ASN A 119 19.45 -6.77 -0.89
C ASN A 119 19.70 -5.43 -1.59
N ILE A 120 18.69 -4.61 -1.87
CA ILE A 120 18.84 -3.27 -2.47
C ILE A 120 19.54 -2.34 -1.49
N GLU A 121 19.17 -2.37 -0.20
CA GLU A 121 19.85 -1.60 0.83
C GLU A 121 21.33 -2.00 0.93
N LYS A 122 21.60 -3.30 0.94
CA LYS A 122 22.96 -3.86 0.95
C LYS A 122 23.74 -3.63 -0.34
N PHE A 123 23.06 -3.51 -1.48
CA PHE A 123 23.66 -3.20 -2.79
C PHE A 123 23.96 -1.70 -2.91
N GLY A 124 23.12 -0.83 -2.32
CA GLY A 124 23.36 0.61 -2.23
C GLY A 124 24.53 0.96 -1.30
N GLU A 125 24.83 0.12 -0.30
CA GLU A 125 26.03 0.20 0.54
C GLU A 125 27.30 -0.32 -0.14
N LEU A 126 27.16 -1.08 -1.24
CA LEU A 126 28.29 -1.54 -2.04
C LEU A 126 28.76 -0.38 -2.92
N GLY A 127 29.90 0.22 -2.58
CA GLY A 127 30.54 1.22 -3.44
C GLY A 127 30.78 0.68 -4.86
N GLU A 128 30.81 1.58 -5.85
CA GLU A 128 30.86 1.28 -7.29
C GLU A 128 31.86 0.16 -7.65
N ASN A 129 33.06 0.16 -7.06
CA ASN A 129 34.10 -0.85 -7.28
C ASN A 129 33.67 -2.29 -6.92
N LYS A 130 32.83 -2.48 -5.89
CA LYS A 130 32.33 -3.82 -5.51
C LYS A 130 31.19 -4.25 -6.40
N ILE A 131 30.37 -3.32 -6.89
CA ILE A 131 29.33 -3.60 -7.88
C ILE A 131 30.00 -4.09 -9.17
N GLU A 132 31.06 -3.43 -9.63
CA GLU A 132 31.83 -3.85 -10.79
C GLU A 132 32.40 -5.27 -10.63
N GLN A 133 33.00 -5.59 -9.47
CA GLN A 133 33.53 -6.93 -9.19
C GLN A 133 32.44 -8.02 -9.22
N VAL A 134 31.23 -7.72 -8.73
CA VAL A 134 30.08 -8.65 -8.78
C VAL A 134 29.58 -8.81 -10.23
N LEU A 135 29.58 -7.73 -11.01
CA LEU A 135 29.20 -7.75 -12.43
C LEU A 135 30.22 -8.52 -13.29
N GLU A 136 31.51 -8.49 -12.96
CA GLU A 136 32.55 -9.29 -13.63
C GLU A 136 32.33 -10.80 -13.49
N GLN A 137 31.77 -11.24 -12.35
CA GLN A 137 31.43 -12.64 -12.10
C GLN A 137 30.18 -13.10 -12.89
N LEU A 138 29.39 -12.17 -13.43
CA LEU A 138 28.25 -12.46 -14.29
C LEU A 138 28.69 -12.66 -15.75
N GLY A 139 27.99 -13.51 -16.49
CA GLY A 139 28.25 -13.69 -17.93
C GLY A 139 28.02 -12.41 -18.73
N GLU A 140 28.75 -12.24 -19.84
CA GLU A 140 28.76 -11.03 -20.67
C GLU A 140 27.37 -10.57 -21.12
N ALA A 141 26.50 -11.51 -21.52
CA ALA A 141 25.13 -11.21 -21.90
C ALA A 141 24.33 -10.51 -20.79
N LYS A 142 24.50 -10.94 -19.53
CA LYS A 142 23.81 -10.33 -18.38
C LYS A 142 24.36 -8.95 -18.05
N ARG A 143 25.66 -8.71 -18.26
CA ARG A 143 26.25 -7.38 -18.08
C ARG A 143 25.69 -6.37 -19.08
N ILE A 144 25.55 -6.78 -20.35
CA ILE A 144 24.99 -5.93 -21.41
C ILE A 144 23.54 -5.57 -21.11
N GLU A 145 22.73 -6.57 -20.73
CA GLU A 145 21.33 -6.38 -20.37
C GLU A 145 21.19 -5.44 -19.16
N PHE A 146 21.96 -5.66 -18.11
CA PHE A 146 21.97 -4.80 -16.92
C PHE A 146 22.38 -3.37 -17.23
N LYS A 147 23.44 -3.17 -18.03
CA LYS A 147 23.91 -1.84 -18.41
C LYS A 147 22.83 -1.08 -19.18
N LYS A 148 22.11 -1.77 -20.07
CA LYS A 148 20.98 -1.19 -20.81
C LYS A 148 19.85 -0.76 -19.88
N GLU A 149 19.42 -1.62 -18.96
CA GLU A 149 18.37 -1.28 -17.98
C GLU A 149 18.78 -0.11 -17.08
N TRP A 150 20.05 -0.07 -16.67
CA TRP A 150 20.61 1.03 -15.88
C TRP A 150 20.56 2.36 -16.63
N ASP A 151 20.98 2.37 -17.90
CA ASP A 151 20.94 3.57 -18.74
C ASP A 151 19.48 4.01 -19.01
N GLU A 152 18.54 3.08 -19.20
CA GLU A 152 17.11 3.38 -19.31
C GLU A 152 16.54 4.02 -18.04
N LEU A 153 16.92 3.51 -16.85
CA LEU A 153 16.52 4.08 -15.57
C LEU A 153 17.03 5.51 -15.40
N GLN A 154 18.29 5.77 -15.75
CA GLN A 154 18.87 7.12 -15.70
C GLN A 154 18.12 8.09 -16.63
N ILE A 155 17.73 7.64 -17.82
CA ILE A 155 16.90 8.45 -18.73
C ILE A 155 15.54 8.77 -18.11
N LEU A 156 14.90 7.81 -17.44
CA LEU A 156 13.61 8.03 -16.78
C LEU A 156 13.74 9.00 -15.60
N GLU A 157 14.80 8.90 -14.81
CA GLU A 157 15.08 9.83 -13.71
C GLU A 157 15.27 11.27 -14.23
N LEU A 158 16.02 11.44 -15.32
CA LEU A 158 16.18 12.74 -15.99
C LEU A 158 14.84 13.28 -16.52
N LYS A 159 14.04 12.44 -17.20
CA LYS A 159 12.70 12.82 -17.67
C LYS A 159 11.79 13.24 -16.53
N LEU A 160 11.82 12.51 -15.41
CA LEU A 160 11.06 12.83 -14.22
C LEU A 160 11.52 14.15 -13.60
N SER A 161 12.84 14.39 -13.56
CA SER A 161 13.42 15.65 -13.08
C SER A 161 12.95 16.84 -13.91
N VAL A 162 12.97 16.73 -15.24
CA VAL A 162 12.43 17.75 -16.16
C VAL A 162 10.95 18.01 -15.89
N LYS A 163 10.13 16.96 -15.76
CA LYS A 163 8.70 17.11 -15.46
C LYS A 163 8.43 17.77 -14.11
N ARG A 164 9.25 17.48 -13.09
CA ARG A 164 9.18 18.15 -11.79
C ARG A 164 9.49 19.65 -11.92
N ALA A 165 10.52 20.00 -12.69
CA ALA A 165 10.89 21.39 -12.93
C ALA A 165 9.79 22.17 -13.66
N GLU A 166 9.19 21.59 -14.71
CA GLU A 166 8.05 22.18 -15.42
C GLU A 166 6.87 22.46 -14.48
N LEU A 167 6.54 21.52 -13.59
CA LEU A 167 5.45 21.70 -12.63
C LEU A 167 5.75 22.82 -11.62
N VAL A 168 6.98 22.90 -11.13
CA VAL A 168 7.41 23.98 -10.23
C VAL A 168 7.34 25.34 -10.93
N GLN A 169 7.76 25.41 -12.19
CA GLN A 169 7.63 26.63 -12.99
C GLN A 169 6.16 27.03 -13.13
N PHE A 170 5.29 26.10 -13.54
CA PHE A 170 3.86 26.36 -13.66
C PHE A 170 3.22 26.85 -12.36
N GLN A 171 3.60 26.26 -11.22
CA GLN A 171 3.15 26.73 -9.90
C GLN A 171 3.62 28.16 -9.61
N SER A 172 4.87 28.50 -9.94
CA SER A 172 5.42 29.84 -9.73
C SER A 172 4.73 30.90 -10.60
N GLU A 173 4.37 30.56 -11.84
CA GLU A 173 3.65 31.46 -12.77
C GLU A 173 2.24 31.78 -12.26
N ILE A 174 1.49 30.77 -11.79
CA ILE A 174 0.18 30.98 -11.17
C ILE A 174 0.28 31.89 -9.95
N MET A 175 1.31 31.68 -9.11
CA MET A 175 1.53 32.49 -7.92
C MET A 175 1.84 33.95 -8.27
N LEU A 176 2.65 34.17 -9.31
CA LEU A 176 2.97 35.51 -9.82
C LEU A 176 1.72 36.22 -10.36
N ASP A 177 0.91 35.55 -11.17
CA ASP A 177 -0.35 36.09 -11.69
C ASP A 177 -1.33 36.48 -10.57
N ALA A 178 -1.44 35.63 -9.55
CA ALA A 178 -2.30 35.90 -8.40
C ALA A 178 -1.81 37.12 -7.59
N MET A 179 -0.49 37.29 -7.44
CA MET A 179 0.10 38.46 -6.80
C MET A 179 -0.15 39.73 -7.62
N MET A 180 0.13 39.69 -8.93
CA MET A 180 -0.05 40.84 -9.82
C MET A 180 -1.51 41.33 -9.85
N LYS A 181 -2.48 40.41 -9.87
CA LYS A 181 -3.91 40.76 -9.79
C LYS A 181 -4.28 41.48 -8.48
N LYS A 182 -3.73 41.04 -7.34
CA LYS A 182 -3.98 41.70 -6.05
C LYS A 182 -3.45 43.13 -6.01
N PHE A 183 -2.29 43.38 -6.62
CA PHE A 183 -1.70 44.72 -6.69
C PHE A 183 -2.45 45.65 -7.65
N ALA A 184 -3.08 45.12 -8.71
CA ALA A 184 -3.86 45.93 -9.66
C ALA A 184 -5.26 46.33 -9.14
N THR A 185 -5.75 45.70 -8.06
CA THR A 185 -7.08 45.97 -7.47
C THR A 185 -7.05 46.86 -6.22
N ASN A 186 -5.87 47.33 -5.82
CA ASN A 186 -5.64 48.29 -4.73
C ASN A 186 -5.28 49.67 -5.31
#